data_AF-B1ZEC8-F1
#
_entry.id   AF-B1ZEC8-F1
#
_cell.length_a   1.000
_cell.length_b   1.000
_cell.length_c   1.000
_cell.angle_alpha   90.00
_cell.angle_beta   90.00
_cell.angle_gamma   90.00
#
_symmetry.space_group_name_H-M   'P 1'
#
loop_
_entity.id
_entity.type
_entity.pdbx_description
1 polymer ?
#
loop_
_entity_poly.entity_id
_entity_poly.type
_entity_poly.pdbx_seq_one_letter_code
_entity_poly.pdbx_strand_id
1 'polypeptide(L)'
;MSEPGKGSQTGSQTGAQTGGGTGGERGWSLSARAEGEGVRLELGLPDLGGRPVTAILSLDRTEARAFARALLAAAGDATERTFVGPHET
;
A
#
# COMPACT_ATOMS: atom_id res chain seq x y z
N MET A 1 -36.27 32.93 22.78
CA MET A 1 -35.92 32.16 21.57
C MET A 1 -34.46 32.43 21.27
N SER A 2 -33.70 31.36 21.08
CA SER A 2 -32.24 31.24 21.14
C SER A 2 -31.50 31.73 19.89
N GLU A 3 -30.27 32.21 20.06
CA GLU A 3 -29.21 32.23 19.01
C GLU A 3 -28.68 30.80 18.77
N PRO A 4 -28.02 30.48 17.62
CA PRO A 4 -26.55 30.65 17.54
C PRO A 4 -25.90 30.82 16.12
N GLY A 5 -24.75 31.51 16.11
CA GLY A 5 -23.45 30.97 15.63
C GLY A 5 -23.21 30.68 14.14
N LYS A 6 -22.61 31.64 13.40
CA LYS A 6 -21.83 31.35 12.20
C LYS A 6 -20.39 30.98 12.58
N GLY A 7 -20.11 29.68 12.71
CA GLY A 7 -18.75 29.15 12.72
C GLY A 7 -18.35 28.71 11.31
N SER A 8 -17.51 29.49 10.63
CA SER A 8 -16.83 29.03 9.42
C SER A 8 -15.67 28.12 9.82
N GLN A 9 -15.90 26.81 9.83
CA GLN A 9 -14.83 25.82 9.90
C GLN A 9 -14.17 25.72 8.52
N THR A 10 -13.06 26.43 8.32
CA THR A 10 -12.10 26.13 7.25
C THR A 10 -11.29 24.91 7.71
N GLY A 11 -11.81 23.72 7.42
CA GLY A 11 -11.07 22.48 7.56
C GLY A 11 -10.10 22.33 6.39
N SER A 12 -8.81 22.56 6.65
CA SER A 12 -7.72 22.19 5.76
C SER A 12 -7.70 20.68 5.57
N GLN A 13 -8.28 20.19 4.47
CA GLN A 13 -8.12 18.80 4.04
C GLN A 13 -6.76 18.62 3.36
N THR A 14 -5.70 18.54 4.16
CA THR A 14 -4.46 17.89 3.75
C THR A 14 -4.59 16.41 4.10
N GLY A 15 -5.39 15.70 3.31
CA GLY A 15 -5.44 14.24 3.34
C GLY A 15 -4.70 13.73 2.12
N ALA A 16 -3.51 13.17 2.30
CA ALA A 16 -2.84 12.38 1.28
C ALA A 16 -3.78 11.23 0.90
N GLN A 17 -4.46 11.38 -0.24
CA GLN A 17 -5.28 10.34 -0.83
C GLN A 17 -4.33 9.28 -1.38
N THR A 18 -3.92 8.32 -0.55
CA THR A 18 -3.43 7.03 -1.04
C THR A 18 -4.62 6.35 -1.69
N GLY A 19 -4.58 6.24 -3.03
CA GLY A 19 -5.69 5.90 -3.89
C GLY A 19 -6.52 4.71 -3.41
N GLY A 20 -7.73 5.01 -2.94
CA GLY A 20 -8.79 4.01 -2.78
C GLY A 20 -9.35 3.67 -4.15
N GLY A 21 -8.69 2.75 -4.86
CA GLY A 21 -9.24 2.15 -6.07
C GLY A 21 -10.45 1.30 -5.70
N THR A 22 -11.63 1.69 -6.20
CA THR A 22 -12.85 0.88 -6.20
C THR A 22 -12.67 -0.33 -7.12
N GLY A 23 -11.92 -1.34 -6.67
CA GLY A 23 -11.83 -2.67 -7.27
C GLY A 23 -12.71 -3.64 -6.47
N GLY A 24 -13.79 -4.12 -7.07
CA GLY A 24 -14.86 -4.87 -6.42
C GLY A 24 -14.42 -6.10 -5.62
N GLU A 25 -14.98 -6.20 -4.41
CA GLU A 25 -15.39 -7.40 -3.68
C GLU A 25 -14.40 -8.56 -3.41
N ARG A 26 -13.15 -8.50 -3.88
CA ARG A 26 -12.04 -9.39 -3.44
C ARG A 26 -10.72 -8.64 -3.23
N GLY A 27 -10.80 -7.49 -2.57
CA GLY A 27 -9.63 -6.64 -2.29
C GLY A 27 -8.87 -7.13 -1.07
N TRP A 28 -7.63 -7.60 -1.25
CA TRP A 28 -6.65 -7.59 -0.17
C TRP A 28 -6.20 -6.13 0.07
N SER A 29 -5.75 -5.82 1.28
CA SER A 29 -5.19 -4.52 1.62
C SER A 29 -3.77 -4.66 2.15
N LEU A 30 -2.89 -3.72 1.81
CA LEU A 30 -1.56 -3.63 2.41
C LEU A 30 -1.35 -2.19 2.87
N SER A 31 -1.04 -2.01 4.15
CA SER A 31 -0.65 -0.73 4.70
C SER A 31 0.73 -0.81 5.36
N ALA A 32 1.42 0.33 5.41
CA ALA A 32 2.73 0.45 6.02
C ALA A 32 2.77 1.72 6.87
N ARG A 33 3.31 1.60 8.09
CA ARG A 33 3.54 2.75 8.98
C ARG A 33 4.96 2.71 9.54
N ALA A 34 5.59 3.87 9.71
CA ALA A 34 6.85 3.96 10.43
C ALA A 34 6.66 3.53 11.90
N GLU A 35 7.61 2.75 12.43
CA GLU A 35 7.58 2.26 13.81
C GLU A 35 9.02 2.25 14.35
N GLY A 36 9.38 3.24 15.18
CA GLY A 36 10.75 3.44 15.64
C GLY A 36 11.72 3.64 14.47
N GLU A 37 12.80 2.86 14.44
CA GLU A 37 13.78 2.85 13.34
C GLU A 37 13.34 2.00 12.13
N GLY A 38 12.18 1.34 12.22
CA GLY A 38 11.68 0.36 11.26
C GLY A 38 10.30 0.70 10.69
N VAL A 39 9.62 -0.33 10.17
CA VAL A 39 8.29 -0.24 9.56
C VAL A 39 7.42 -1.38 10.07
N ARG A 40 6.15 -1.06 10.33
CA ARG A 40 5.11 -2.06 10.54
C ARG A 40 4.23 -2.18 9.30
N LEU A 41 4.14 -3.38 8.76
CA LEU A 41 3.29 -3.74 7.64
C LEU A 41 2.04 -4.47 8.13
N GLU A 42 0.89 -4.15 7.56
CA GLU A 42 -0.36 -4.88 7.79
C GLU A 42 -0.94 -5.34 6.45
N LEU A 43 -1.09 -6.65 6.27
CA LEU A 43 -1.75 -7.27 5.13
C LEU A 43 -3.13 -7.77 5.58
N GLY A 44 -4.20 -7.13 5.09
CA GLY A 44 -5.58 -7.53 5.31
C GLY A 44 -6.08 -8.45 4.21
N LEU A 45 -6.53 -9.64 4.60
CA LEU A 45 -7.20 -10.61 3.75
C LEU A 45 -8.63 -10.78 4.28
N PRO A 46 -9.65 -10.18 3.63
CA PRO A 46 -11.02 -10.24 4.13
C PRO A 46 -11.62 -11.65 4.07
N ASP A 47 -11.14 -12.49 3.15
CA ASP A 47 -11.50 -13.90 3.03
C ASP A 47 -10.29 -14.76 2.65
N LEU A 48 -9.75 -15.49 3.63
CA LEU A 48 -8.77 -16.55 3.43
C LEU A 48 -9.36 -17.87 3.95
N GLY A 49 -9.97 -18.64 3.04
CA GLY A 49 -10.59 -19.92 3.40
C GLY A 49 -11.85 -19.77 4.27
N GLY A 50 -12.67 -18.76 4.03
CA GLY A 50 -13.91 -18.46 4.75
C GLY A 50 -13.71 -17.64 6.02
N ARG A 51 -12.50 -17.13 6.28
CA ARG A 51 -12.17 -16.39 7.50
C ARG A 51 -11.32 -15.14 7.19
N PRO A 52 -11.59 -14.01 7.85
CA PRO A 52 -10.73 -12.84 7.74
C PRO A 52 -9.41 -13.09 8.47
N VAL A 53 -8.31 -12.67 7.85
CA VAL A 53 -6.96 -12.78 8.39
C VAL A 53 -6.23 -11.45 8.21
N THR A 54 -5.50 -11.03 9.24
CA THR A 54 -4.57 -9.90 9.15
C THR A 54 -3.18 -10.38 9.56
N ALA A 55 -2.22 -10.27 8.64
CA ALA A 55 -0.82 -10.52 8.95
C ALA A 55 -0.13 -9.19 9.30
N ILE A 56 0.62 -9.18 10.39
CA ILE A 56 1.37 -8.02 10.88
C ILE A 56 2.85 -8.39 10.88
N LEU A 57 3.68 -7.58 10.23
CA LEU A 57 5.13 -7.72 10.25
C LEU A 57 5.73 -6.43 10.81
N SER A 58 6.54 -6.54 11.85
CA SER A 58 7.41 -5.46 12.32
C SER A 58 8.81 -5.76 11.82
N LEU A 59 9.35 -4.87 10.99
CA LEU A 59 10.64 -5.01 10.33
C LEU A 59 11.55 -3.86 10.73
N ASP A 60 12.82 -4.16 10.98
CA ASP A 60 13.83 -3.11 11.09
C ASP A 60 14.13 -2.47 9.71
N ARG A 61 14.98 -1.43 9.68
CA ARG A 61 15.36 -0.73 8.44
C ARG A 61 16.01 -1.65 7.40
N THR A 62 16.84 -2.59 7.83
CA THR A 62 17.56 -3.51 6.95
C THR A 62 16.61 -4.54 6.38
N GLU A 63 15.76 -5.13 7.22
CA GLU A 63 14.72 -6.09 6.85
C GLU A 63 13.70 -5.48 5.91
N ALA A 64 13.21 -4.27 6.20
CA ALA A 64 12.27 -3.56 5.33
C ALA A 64 12.85 -3.31 3.93
N ARG A 65 14.14 -2.94 3.84
CA ARG A 65 14.85 -2.77 2.55
C ARG A 65 15.02 -4.10 1.82
N ALA A 66 15.36 -5.16 2.52
CA ALA A 66 15.49 -6.50 1.94
C ALA A 66 14.14 -7.00 1.40
N PHE A 67 13.07 -6.84 2.19
CA PHE A 67 11.70 -7.19 1.81
C PHE A 67 11.25 -6.43 0.57
N ALA A 68 11.44 -5.10 0.54
CA ALA A 68 11.09 -4.29 -0.63
C ALA A 68 11.85 -4.72 -1.90
N ARG A 69 13.16 -5.02 -1.77
CA ARG A 69 13.97 -5.52 -2.89
C ARG A 69 13.50 -6.90 -3.37
N ALA A 70 13.18 -7.81 -2.46
CA ALA A 70 12.64 -9.12 -2.81
C ALA A 70 11.29 -9.00 -3.52
N LEU A 71 10.41 -8.12 -3.05
CA LEU A 71 9.12 -7.86 -3.70
C LEU A 71 9.31 -7.29 -5.11
N LEU A 72 10.22 -6.32 -5.29
CA LEU A 72 10.55 -5.75 -6.60
C LEU A 72 11.15 -6.80 -7.55
N ALA A 73 12.08 -7.61 -7.06
CA ALA A 73 12.68 -8.69 -7.86
C ALA A 73 11.63 -9.73 -8.27
N ALA A 74 10.72 -10.09 -7.37
CA ALA A 74 9.64 -11.05 -7.63
C ALA A 74 8.58 -10.49 -8.58
N ALA A 75 8.30 -9.19 -8.54
CA ALA A 75 7.49 -8.50 -9.54
C ALA A 75 8.15 -8.46 -10.93
N GLY A 76 9.44 -8.80 -10.99
CA GLY A 76 10.26 -8.95 -12.19
C GLY A 76 11.13 -7.71 -12.44
N ASP A 77 12.33 -7.81 -13.00
CA ASP A 77 12.81 -8.84 -13.94
C ASP A 77 11.84 -9.14 -15.11
N ALA A 78 10.69 -8.45 -15.16
CA ALA A 78 9.64 -8.49 -16.18
C ALA A 78 9.64 -7.22 -17.05
N THR A 79 10.45 -6.22 -16.71
CA THR A 79 10.63 -5.01 -17.53
C THR A 79 11.78 -5.15 -18.55
N GLU A 80 12.73 -6.08 -18.37
CA GLU A 80 13.93 -6.21 -19.22
C GLU A 80 13.93 -7.42 -20.17
N ARG A 81 12.78 -7.76 -20.76
CA ARG A 81 12.72 -8.64 -21.96
C ARG A 81 12.04 -7.94 -23.14
N THR A 82 12.47 -6.72 -23.43
CA THR A 82 12.28 -6.16 -24.77
C THR A 82 13.24 -6.88 -25.70
N PHE A 83 12.72 -7.81 -26.51
CA PHE A 83 13.47 -8.43 -27.60
C PHE A 83 14.16 -7.33 -28.43
N VAL A 84 15.48 -7.42 -28.58
CA VAL A 84 16.16 -6.82 -29.74
C VAL A 84 15.54 -7.49 -30.96
N GLY A 85 14.83 -6.70 -31.78
CA GLY A 85 14.25 -7.18 -33.04
C GLY A 85 15.33 -7.80 -33.93
N PRO A 86 14.96 -8.72 -34.84
CA PRO A 86 15.93 -9.37 -35.70
C PRO A 86 16.74 -8.33 -36.47
N HIS A 87 18.06 -8.49 -36.49
CA HIS A 87 18.94 -7.76 -37.39
C HIS A 87 18.54 -8.10 -38.83
N GLU A 88 17.87 -7.18 -39.52
CA GLU A 88 17.68 -7.30 -40.97
C GLU A 88 19.05 -7.17 -41.65
N THR A 89 19.38 -8.16 -42.47
CA THR A 89 20.59 -8.22 -43.31
C THR A 89 20.21 -7.96 -44.75
#